data_AF-A0A7C0VSP3-F1
#
_entry.id   AF-A0A7C0VSP3-F1
#
_cell.length_a   1.000
_cell.length_b   1.000
_cell.length_c   1.000
_cell.angle_alpha   90.00
_cell.angle_beta   90.00
_cell.angle_gamma   90.00
#
_symmetry.space_group_name_H-M   'P 1'
#
loop_
_entity.id
_entity.type
_entity.pdbx_description
1 polymer ?
#
loop_
_entity_poly.entity_id
_entity_poly.type
_entity_poly.pdbx_seq_one_letter_code
_entity_poly.pdbx_strand_id
1 'polypeptide(L)'
;CRIANKYDCGDVVKKAIKDGKIRVLSRAINFTEESSNAILFIDDVHLFPLPEVMDIFWVYNGRIKLTMAADFTFESNANSIGWILRRVLHNESSTVIVDFGFDDIVDPVIKQNLRVTMEMVMRSRVLSEDEQKVQNIAYCYAPDTDIITVLSLKKIKESLEIEKVPDALVVVKEGFLGRLIGKEGKRIGLIEKEAGMSLRAIEFTLNFGRIIRALHPYPWIEKHINKIDVVGGLVTVRIDYKDYQRFAGKDLKYLRFLNEAFRALLGLGLKVEYKRAEKTKRKRKRQK
;
A
#
# COMPACT_ATOMS: atom_id res chain seq x y z
N CYS A 1 -4.42 -31.77 0.48
CA CYS A 1 -3.78 -31.33 1.73
C CYS A 1 -2.26 -31.46 1.65
N ARG A 2 -1.55 -30.38 1.30
CA ARG A 2 -0.08 -30.25 1.45
C ARG A 2 0.31 -28.82 1.85
N ILE A 3 -0.52 -28.20 2.70
CA ILE A 3 -0.24 -26.90 3.32
C ILE A 3 -0.45 -27.07 4.82
N ALA A 4 0.48 -27.79 5.46
CA ALA A 4 0.47 -27.98 6.92
C ALA A 4 1.88 -28.29 7.48
N ASN A 5 2.96 -27.89 6.79
CA ASN A 5 4.32 -28.26 7.18
C ASN A 5 5.27 -27.07 7.44
N LYS A 6 4.74 -25.87 7.75
CA LYS A 6 5.64 -24.75 8.13
C LYS A 6 5.19 -23.86 9.28
N TYR A 7 3.98 -24.03 9.78
CA TYR A 7 3.55 -23.45 11.04
C TYR A 7 3.05 -24.61 11.89
N ASP A 8 3.76 -24.90 12.99
CA ASP A 8 3.25 -25.81 14.01
C ASP A 8 2.06 -25.11 14.65
N CYS A 9 0.88 -25.29 14.05
CA CYS A 9 -0.39 -24.97 14.67
C CYS A 9 -0.48 -25.90 15.89
N GLY A 10 0.10 -25.41 16.99
CA GLY A 10 0.52 -26.20 18.14
C GLY A 10 -0.58 -27.08 18.70
N ASP A 11 -0.20 -28.04 19.52
CA ASP A 11 -1.03 -29.15 20.03
C ASP A 11 -2.45 -28.79 20.45
N VAL A 12 -2.70 -27.54 20.84
CA VAL A 12 -4.01 -26.93 21.08
C VAL A 12 -4.96 -27.03 19.89
N VAL A 13 -4.55 -26.67 18.67
CA VAL A 13 -5.41 -26.71 17.47
C VAL A 13 -5.70 -28.15 17.08
N LYS A 14 -4.68 -29.02 17.12
CA LYS A 14 -4.84 -30.47 16.85
C LYS A 14 -5.79 -31.12 17.85
N LYS A 15 -5.68 -30.79 19.14
CA LYS A 15 -6.59 -31.26 20.19
C LYS A 15 -8.01 -30.73 19.98
N ALA A 16 -8.17 -29.46 19.62
CA ALA A 16 -9.48 -28.88 19.34
C ALA A 16 -10.17 -29.49 18.10
N ILE A 17 -9.41 -29.86 17.06
CA ILE A 17 -9.94 -30.63 15.92
C ILE A 17 -10.37 -32.03 16.37
N LYS A 18 -9.53 -32.73 17.14
CA LYS A 18 -9.81 -34.08 17.64
C LYS A 18 -11.00 -34.13 18.60
N ASP A 19 -11.17 -33.10 19.42
CA ASP A 19 -12.30 -32.89 20.32
C ASP A 19 -13.60 -32.47 19.58
N GLY A 20 -13.55 -32.33 18.24
CA GLY A 20 -14.69 -31.90 17.42
C GLY A 20 -15.07 -30.41 17.57
N LYS A 21 -14.26 -29.62 18.29
CA LYS A 21 -14.48 -28.18 18.53
C LYS A 21 -14.16 -27.32 17.31
N ILE A 22 -13.28 -27.82 16.43
CA ILE A 22 -12.94 -27.21 15.14
C ILE A 22 -13.25 -28.23 14.05
N ARG A 23 -14.17 -27.90 13.14
CA ARG A 23 -14.41 -28.68 11.92
C ARG A 23 -13.69 -28.02 10.76
N VAL A 24 -12.78 -28.75 10.12
CA VAL A 24 -12.12 -28.31 8.88
C VAL A 24 -12.99 -28.75 7.71
N LEU A 25 -13.49 -27.78 6.96
CA LEU A 25 -14.47 -27.97 5.90
C LEU A 25 -13.76 -27.83 4.53
N SER A 26 -14.01 -28.76 3.61
CA SER A 26 -13.51 -28.74 2.22
C SER A 26 -14.43 -27.88 1.33
N ARG A 27 -13.94 -27.36 0.19
CA ARG A 27 -14.70 -26.51 -0.75
C ARG A 27 -16.03 -27.12 -1.24
N ALA A 28 -16.20 -28.44 -1.16
CA ALA A 28 -17.39 -29.15 -1.65
C ALA A 28 -18.33 -29.55 -0.50
N ILE A 29 -18.90 -28.60 0.24
CA ILE A 29 -19.85 -28.92 1.31
C ILE A 29 -21.24 -28.37 0.98
N ASN A 30 -22.22 -29.28 1.01
CA ASN A 30 -23.62 -28.97 1.14
C ASN A 30 -23.88 -28.56 2.59
N PHE A 31 -24.10 -27.27 2.79
CA PHE A 31 -24.22 -26.63 4.09
C PHE A 31 -25.65 -26.77 4.65
N THR A 32 -26.03 -27.98 5.06
CA THR A 32 -27.39 -28.29 5.57
C THR A 32 -27.47 -28.55 7.08
N GLU A 33 -26.34 -28.53 7.82
CA GLU A 33 -26.36 -28.71 9.28
C GLU A 33 -26.43 -27.37 10.04
N GLU A 34 -27.52 -27.14 10.77
CA GLU A 34 -27.72 -26.03 11.71
C GLU A 34 -26.78 -26.17 12.91
N SER A 35 -25.55 -25.65 12.81
CA SER A 35 -24.67 -25.51 13.97
C SER A 35 -24.86 -24.13 14.60
N SER A 36 -25.76 -24.02 15.58
CA SER A 36 -25.83 -22.82 16.43
C SER A 36 -24.54 -22.72 17.28
N ASN A 37 -23.97 -21.51 17.40
CA ASN A 37 -22.69 -21.21 18.08
C ASN A 37 -21.39 -21.73 17.40
N ALA A 38 -21.37 -21.90 16.08
CA ALA A 38 -20.12 -22.16 15.35
C ALA A 38 -19.40 -20.86 14.91
N ILE A 39 -18.09 -20.96 14.68
CA ILE A 39 -17.30 -19.95 13.96
C ILE A 39 -16.90 -20.57 12.62
N LEU A 40 -17.26 -19.91 11.51
CA LEU A 40 -16.76 -20.26 10.18
C LEU A 40 -15.61 -19.31 9.83
N PHE A 41 -14.41 -19.87 9.69
CA PHE A 41 -13.23 -19.15 9.24
C PHE A 41 -12.91 -19.50 7.78
N ILE A 42 -12.84 -18.49 6.93
CA ILE A 42 -12.51 -18.63 5.51
C ILE A 42 -11.23 -17.86 5.26
N ASP A 43 -10.19 -18.60 4.90
CA ASP A 43 -8.92 -18.03 4.46
C ASP A 43 -8.92 -17.79 2.95
N ASP A 44 -8.07 -16.89 2.47
CA ASP A 44 -7.92 -16.57 1.05
C ASP A 44 -9.23 -16.22 0.33
N VAL A 45 -10.14 -15.49 0.98
CA VAL A 45 -11.47 -15.19 0.39
C VAL A 45 -11.40 -14.44 -0.94
N HIS A 46 -10.27 -13.76 -1.20
CA HIS A 46 -9.98 -13.08 -2.46
C HIS A 46 -9.86 -14.04 -3.67
N LEU A 47 -9.65 -15.34 -3.44
CA LEU A 47 -9.58 -16.36 -4.49
C LEU A 47 -10.94 -16.99 -4.83
N PHE A 48 -11.99 -16.69 -4.07
CA PHE A 48 -13.32 -17.23 -4.32
C PHE A 48 -13.98 -16.50 -5.50
N PRO A 49 -14.95 -17.12 -6.20
CA PRO A 49 -15.90 -16.41 -7.05
C PRO A 49 -16.94 -15.66 -6.20
N LEU A 50 -17.43 -14.51 -6.69
CA LEU A 50 -18.42 -13.71 -5.97
C LEU A 50 -19.72 -14.48 -5.64
N PRO A 51 -20.29 -15.30 -6.54
CA PRO A 51 -21.48 -16.09 -6.23
C PRO A 51 -21.30 -17.01 -5.04
N GLU A 52 -20.15 -17.69 -4.92
CA GLU A 52 -19.89 -18.59 -3.78
C GLU A 52 -19.85 -17.84 -2.46
N VAL A 53 -19.25 -16.64 -2.45
CA VAL A 53 -19.23 -15.79 -1.27
C VAL A 53 -20.63 -15.31 -0.90
N MET A 54 -21.47 -14.97 -1.88
CA MET A 54 -22.87 -14.60 -1.65
C MET A 54 -23.67 -15.75 -1.04
N ASP A 55 -23.48 -16.98 -1.52
CA ASP A 55 -24.15 -18.17 -0.98
C ASP A 55 -23.76 -18.40 0.50
N ILE A 56 -22.48 -18.23 0.83
CA ILE A 56 -22.00 -18.30 2.22
C ILE A 56 -22.70 -17.25 3.09
N PHE A 57 -22.79 -15.99 2.64
CA PHE A 57 -23.53 -14.96 3.38
C PHE A 57 -25.00 -15.32 3.54
N TRP A 58 -25.66 -15.78 2.48
CA TRP A 58 -27.08 -16.12 2.52
C TRP A 58 -27.40 -17.25 3.49
N VAL A 59 -26.55 -18.28 3.53
CA VAL A 59 -26.75 -19.46 4.39
C VAL A 59 -26.39 -19.18 5.84
N TYR A 60 -25.35 -18.37 6.11
CA TYR A 60 -24.73 -18.31 7.43
C TYR A 60 -24.88 -16.99 8.20
N ASN A 61 -25.13 -15.89 7.50
CA ASN A 61 -25.20 -14.59 8.14
C ASN A 61 -26.32 -14.57 9.19
N GLY A 62 -26.00 -14.08 10.40
CA GLY A 62 -26.92 -14.06 11.54
C GLY A 62 -27.16 -15.43 12.22
N ARG A 63 -26.63 -16.54 11.69
CA ARG A 63 -26.75 -17.88 12.30
C ARG A 63 -25.48 -18.31 13.03
N ILE A 64 -24.33 -17.96 12.46
CA ILE A 64 -23.00 -18.29 13.00
C ILE A 64 -22.08 -17.08 12.94
N LYS A 65 -20.96 -17.12 13.67
CA LYS A 65 -19.94 -16.08 13.58
C LYS A 65 -19.06 -16.34 12.35
N LEU A 66 -19.20 -15.48 11.34
CA LEU A 66 -18.40 -15.54 10.12
C LEU A 66 -17.11 -14.73 10.27
N THR A 67 -15.97 -15.32 9.91
CA THR A 67 -14.67 -14.64 9.86
C THR A 67 -14.03 -14.93 8.51
N MET A 68 -13.68 -13.88 7.78
CA MET A 68 -13.07 -13.97 6.45
C MET A 68 -11.73 -13.24 6.47
N ALA A 69 -10.69 -13.91 5.98
CA ALA A 69 -9.37 -13.33 5.76
C ALA A 69 -9.12 -13.20 4.25
N ALA A 70 -8.57 -12.04 3.86
CA ALA A 70 -8.23 -11.73 2.49
C ALA A 70 -6.80 -11.22 2.44
N ASP A 71 -5.93 -11.87 1.67
CA ASP A 71 -4.61 -11.33 1.40
C ASP A 71 -4.67 -10.11 0.50
N PHE A 72 -3.63 -9.29 0.62
CA PHE A 72 -3.44 -8.12 -0.22
C PHE A 72 -3.02 -8.54 -1.63
N THR A 73 -3.85 -8.23 -2.62
CA THR A 73 -3.52 -8.41 -4.04
C THR A 73 -3.06 -7.08 -4.64
N PHE A 74 -1.87 -7.07 -5.27
CA PHE A 74 -1.35 -5.91 -6.01
C PHE A 74 -2.16 -5.55 -7.24
N GLU A 75 -3.01 -6.47 -7.71
CA GLU A 75 -4.01 -6.14 -8.70
C GLU A 75 -4.95 -5.10 -8.11
N SER A 76 -4.78 -3.87 -8.58
CA SER A 76 -5.59 -2.68 -8.32
C SER A 76 -7.02 -2.82 -8.86
N ASN A 77 -7.59 -4.01 -8.79
CA ASN A 77 -8.96 -4.22 -9.17
C ASN A 77 -9.82 -3.93 -7.95
N ALA A 78 -10.58 -2.85 -8.04
CA ALA A 78 -11.77 -2.62 -7.22
C ALA A 78 -12.77 -3.80 -7.24
N ASN A 79 -12.48 -4.86 -8.01
CA ASN A 79 -13.22 -6.10 -8.15
C ASN A 79 -12.66 -7.27 -7.33
N SER A 80 -11.56 -7.10 -6.58
CA SER A 80 -11.15 -8.10 -5.60
C SER A 80 -12.29 -8.30 -4.59
N ILE A 81 -12.65 -9.56 -4.33
CA ILE A 81 -13.72 -9.87 -3.37
C ILE A 81 -13.42 -9.29 -2.00
N GLY A 82 -12.17 -9.37 -1.53
CA GLY A 82 -11.79 -8.79 -0.25
C GLY A 82 -12.10 -7.29 -0.18
N TRP A 83 -11.84 -6.56 -1.27
CA TRP A 83 -12.17 -5.14 -1.38
C TRP A 83 -13.67 -4.86 -1.46
N ILE A 84 -14.42 -5.67 -2.22
CA ILE A 84 -15.88 -5.56 -2.33
C ILE A 84 -16.53 -5.80 -0.95
N LEU A 85 -16.18 -6.90 -0.29
CA LEU A 85 -16.66 -7.25 1.04
C LEU A 85 -16.36 -6.13 2.03
N ARG A 86 -15.13 -5.62 2.00
CA ARG A 86 -14.72 -4.50 2.84
C ARG A 86 -15.63 -3.27 2.66
N ARG A 87 -16.03 -2.95 1.43
CA ARG A 87 -16.90 -1.79 1.13
C ARG A 87 -18.36 -2.04 1.48
N VAL A 88 -18.88 -3.23 1.16
CA VAL A 88 -20.29 -3.58 1.39
C VAL A 88 -20.58 -3.68 2.89
N LEU A 89 -19.68 -4.31 3.65
CA LEU A 89 -19.84 -4.47 5.08
C LEU A 89 -19.40 -3.23 5.88
N HIS A 90 -18.92 -2.19 5.20
CA HIS A 90 -18.55 -0.94 5.85
C HIS A 90 -19.80 -0.25 6.40
N ASN A 91 -19.81 0.02 7.70
CA ASN A 91 -20.94 0.57 8.48
C ASN A 91 -22.00 -0.46 8.92
N GLU A 92 -21.82 -1.75 8.64
CA GLU A 92 -22.69 -2.77 9.22
C GLU A 92 -22.42 -2.92 10.72
N SER A 93 -23.45 -2.70 11.54
CA SER A 93 -23.32 -2.66 13.00
C SER A 93 -22.84 -3.98 13.63
N SER A 94 -23.08 -5.10 12.96
CA SER A 94 -22.67 -6.45 13.37
C SER A 94 -21.29 -6.86 12.84
N THR A 95 -20.64 -6.02 12.03
CA THR A 95 -19.37 -6.36 11.38
C THR A 95 -18.20 -5.59 11.99
N VAL A 96 -17.10 -6.31 12.23
CA VAL A 96 -15.81 -5.72 12.60
C VAL A 96 -14.84 -5.96 11.45
N ILE A 97 -14.31 -4.86 10.90
CA ILE A 97 -13.28 -4.90 9.85
C ILE A 97 -11.95 -4.53 10.48
N VAL A 98 -10.95 -5.39 10.29
CA VAL A 98 -9.58 -5.17 10.74
C VAL A 98 -8.69 -5.18 9.50
N ASP A 99 -8.13 -4.01 9.15
CA ASP A 99 -7.13 -3.91 8.09
C ASP A 99 -5.73 -4.03 8.70
N PHE A 100 -4.98 -5.03 8.26
CA PHE A 100 -3.56 -5.13 8.57
C PHE A 100 -2.74 -4.33 7.54
N GLY A 101 -1.79 -3.57 8.04
CA GLY A 101 -0.81 -2.85 7.26
C GLY A 101 0.48 -3.65 7.04
N PHE A 102 1.39 -3.09 6.25
CA PHE A 102 2.72 -3.65 6.06
C PHE A 102 3.56 -3.57 7.34
N ASP A 103 3.31 -2.55 8.17
CA ASP A 103 3.97 -2.43 9.47
C ASP A 103 3.56 -3.53 10.46
N ASP A 104 2.35 -4.08 10.31
CA ASP A 104 1.84 -5.15 11.17
C ASP A 104 2.48 -6.52 10.84
N ILE A 105 3.23 -6.61 9.74
CA ILE A 105 4.01 -7.81 9.39
C ILE A 105 5.18 -7.93 10.35
N VAL A 106 5.14 -8.92 11.23
CA VAL A 106 6.21 -9.20 12.20
C VAL A 106 7.33 -10.04 11.62
N ASP A 107 7.05 -10.85 10.59
CA ASP A 107 8.01 -11.79 10.01
C ASP A 107 9.00 -11.07 9.07
N PRO A 108 10.32 -11.12 9.33
CA PRO A 108 11.32 -10.46 8.51
C PRO A 108 11.44 -11.05 7.09
N VAL A 109 11.17 -12.35 6.91
CA VAL A 109 11.17 -13.01 5.60
C VAL A 109 10.00 -12.51 4.76
N ILE A 110 8.82 -12.36 5.37
CA ILE A 110 7.65 -11.81 4.67
C ILE A 110 7.90 -10.34 4.31
N LYS A 111 8.48 -9.53 5.20
CA LYS A 111 8.89 -8.14 4.88
C LYS A 111 9.87 -8.08 3.70
N GLN A 112 10.84 -9.00 3.65
CA GLN A 112 11.78 -9.07 2.54
C GLN A 112 11.08 -9.45 1.23
N ASN A 113 10.19 -10.45 1.26
CA ASN A 113 9.41 -10.87 0.10
C ASN A 113 8.55 -9.72 -0.41
N LEU A 114 7.90 -8.99 0.50
CA LEU A 114 7.11 -7.83 0.15
C LEU A 114 7.93 -6.76 -0.58
N ARG A 115 9.14 -6.44 -0.08
CA ARG A 115 10.06 -5.53 -0.77
C ARG A 115 10.37 -6.02 -2.18
N VAL A 116 10.67 -7.31 -2.35
CA VAL A 116 10.92 -7.91 -3.68
C VAL A 116 9.70 -7.81 -4.58
N THR A 117 8.50 -8.07 -4.07
CA THR A 117 7.25 -7.96 -4.83
C THR A 117 7.00 -6.53 -5.31
N MET A 118 7.16 -5.54 -4.44
CA MET A 118 7.03 -4.13 -4.82
C MET A 118 8.06 -3.73 -5.91
N GLU A 119 9.29 -4.27 -5.83
CA GLU A 119 10.31 -4.07 -6.86
C GLU A 119 9.87 -4.68 -8.19
N MET A 120 9.35 -5.91 -8.19
CA MET A 120 8.82 -6.58 -9.39
C MET A 120 7.67 -5.79 -10.02
N VAL A 121 6.74 -5.27 -9.20
CA VAL A 121 5.64 -4.41 -9.67
C VAL A 121 6.20 -3.20 -10.43
N MET A 122 7.16 -2.48 -9.85
CA MET A 122 7.76 -1.31 -10.51
C MET A 122 8.54 -1.67 -11.80
N ARG A 123 9.24 -2.80 -11.81
CA ARG A 123 9.98 -3.27 -13.01
C ARG A 123 9.05 -3.72 -14.13
N SER A 124 7.88 -4.24 -13.79
CA SER A 124 6.87 -4.70 -14.76
C SER A 124 6.08 -3.57 -15.43
N ARG A 125 6.24 -2.31 -14.98
CA ARG A 125 5.61 -1.14 -15.59
C ARG A 125 6.01 -1.03 -17.07
N VAL A 126 5.02 -0.78 -17.93
CA VAL A 126 5.27 -0.35 -19.30
C VAL A 126 5.73 1.11 -19.26
N LEU A 127 6.96 1.36 -19.69
CA LEU A 127 7.54 2.70 -19.72
C LEU A 127 7.01 3.47 -20.94
N SER A 128 6.67 4.74 -20.71
CA SER A 128 6.43 5.72 -21.77
C SER A 128 7.72 6.09 -22.50
N GLU A 129 7.60 6.71 -23.68
CA GLU A 129 8.77 7.16 -24.47
C GLU A 129 9.71 8.06 -23.67
N ASP A 130 9.16 9.00 -22.88
CA ASP A 130 9.93 9.88 -22.00
C ASP A 130 10.70 9.10 -20.91
N GLU A 131 10.05 8.13 -20.28
CA GLU A 131 10.67 7.30 -19.24
C GLU A 131 11.76 6.40 -19.82
N GLN A 132 11.51 5.82 -20.99
CA GLN A 132 12.49 4.99 -21.70
C GLN A 132 13.70 5.81 -22.14
N LYS A 133 13.47 7.04 -22.65
CA LYS A 133 14.54 7.97 -23.01
C LYS A 133 15.44 8.25 -21.80
N VAL A 134 14.86 8.63 -20.66
CA VAL A 134 15.62 8.89 -19.43
C VAL A 134 16.38 7.64 -18.97
N GLN A 135 15.74 6.47 -19.00
CA GLN A 135 16.38 5.21 -18.62
C GLN A 135 17.59 4.89 -19.52
N ASN A 136 17.46 5.04 -20.84
CA ASN A 136 18.53 4.76 -21.79
C ASN A 136 19.72 5.70 -21.58
N ILE A 137 19.46 7.01 -21.44
CA ILE A 137 20.50 8.02 -21.16
C ILE A 137 21.19 7.71 -19.82
N ALA A 138 20.42 7.32 -18.81
CA ALA A 138 20.97 6.96 -17.51
C ALA A 138 21.94 5.77 -17.60
N TYR A 139 21.64 4.75 -18.42
CA TYR A 139 22.56 3.64 -18.66
C TYR A 139 23.82 4.03 -19.44
N CYS A 140 23.78 5.08 -20.27
CA CYS A 140 24.98 5.61 -20.92
C CYS A 140 25.95 6.26 -19.91
N TYR A 141 25.45 7.05 -18.96
CA TYR A 141 26.28 7.80 -18.02
C TYR A 141 26.57 7.06 -16.70
N ALA A 142 25.73 6.10 -16.33
CA ALA A 142 25.85 5.31 -15.11
C ALA A 142 25.54 3.82 -15.41
N PRO A 143 26.33 3.14 -16.25
CA PRO A 143 26.08 1.73 -16.63
C PRO A 143 26.16 0.76 -15.45
N ASP A 144 26.80 1.17 -14.36
CA ASP A 144 26.96 0.40 -13.12
C ASP A 144 25.80 0.58 -12.13
N THR A 145 24.77 1.35 -12.49
CA THR A 145 23.55 1.54 -11.69
C THR A 145 22.48 0.49 -11.99
N ASP A 146 21.76 0.04 -10.96
CA ASP A 146 20.60 -0.86 -11.12
C ASP A 146 19.31 -0.02 -11.02
N ILE A 147 18.75 0.34 -12.16
CA ILE A 147 17.50 1.10 -12.26
C ILE A 147 16.33 0.12 -12.18
N ILE A 148 15.44 0.34 -11.22
CA ILE A 148 14.19 -0.40 -11.07
C ILE A 148 13.17 0.13 -12.10
N THR A 149 12.93 1.44 -12.09
CA THR A 149 11.98 2.09 -13.00
C THR A 149 12.26 3.59 -13.09
N VAL A 150 11.71 4.24 -14.12
CA VAL A 150 11.64 5.70 -14.25
C VAL A 150 10.16 6.06 -14.34
N LEU A 151 9.75 7.07 -13.58
CA LEU A 151 8.39 7.63 -13.59
C LEU A 151 8.42 9.04 -14.15
N SER A 152 7.73 9.28 -15.28
CA SER A 152 7.51 10.63 -15.79
C SER A 152 6.37 11.30 -15.02
N LEU A 153 6.65 12.49 -14.50
CA LEU A 153 5.74 13.32 -13.72
C LEU A 153 5.34 14.58 -14.49
N LYS A 154 5.98 14.85 -15.63
CA LYS A 154 5.81 16.08 -16.42
C LYS A 154 4.35 16.39 -16.73
N LYS A 155 3.61 15.42 -17.28
CA LYS A 155 2.18 15.59 -17.60
C LYS A 155 1.33 15.89 -16.36
N ILE A 156 1.58 15.19 -15.25
CA ILE A 156 0.86 15.36 -13.98
C ILE A 156 1.14 16.75 -13.41
N LYS A 157 2.43 17.13 -13.38
CA LYS A 157 2.95 18.42 -12.92
C LYS A 157 2.34 19.59 -13.68
N GLU A 158 2.32 19.51 -15.00
CA GLU A 158 1.74 20.53 -15.90
C GLU A 158 0.22 20.64 -15.67
N SER A 159 -0.51 19.52 -15.63
CA SER A 159 -1.97 19.52 -15.44
C SER A 159 -2.44 20.12 -14.11
N LEU A 160 -1.60 20.05 -13.07
CA LEU A 160 -1.89 20.57 -11.74
C LEU A 160 -1.21 21.92 -11.46
N GLU A 161 -0.40 22.42 -12.39
CA GLU A 161 0.39 23.65 -12.28
C GLU A 161 1.25 23.67 -11.00
N ILE A 162 1.99 22.58 -10.76
CA ILE A 162 2.84 22.45 -9.57
C ILE A 162 4.28 22.75 -9.93
N GLU A 163 4.87 23.69 -9.21
CA GLU A 163 6.29 24.02 -9.32
C GLU A 163 7.14 23.27 -8.28
N LYS A 164 8.47 23.27 -8.47
CA LYS A 164 9.47 22.75 -7.50
C LYS A 164 9.39 21.24 -7.24
N VAL A 165 8.80 20.49 -8.16
CA VAL A 165 8.84 19.02 -8.23
C VAL A 165 9.60 18.58 -9.48
N PRO A 166 10.27 17.41 -9.45
CA PRO A 166 11.01 16.91 -10.61
C PRO A 166 10.07 16.57 -11.77
N ASP A 167 10.59 16.57 -12.99
CA ASP A 167 9.88 16.14 -14.19
C ASP A 167 9.86 14.61 -14.32
N ALA A 168 10.86 13.92 -13.75
CA ALA A 168 10.82 12.47 -13.57
C ALA A 168 11.50 11.99 -12.28
N LEU A 169 10.99 10.89 -11.74
CA LEU A 169 11.56 10.16 -10.61
C LEU A 169 12.27 8.90 -11.11
N VAL A 170 13.56 8.77 -10.83
CA VAL A 170 14.34 7.56 -11.09
C VAL A 170 14.40 6.74 -9.81
N VAL A 171 13.91 5.51 -9.86
CA VAL A 171 13.97 4.58 -8.73
C VAL A 171 15.08 3.57 -9.01
N VAL A 172 16.05 3.50 -8.11
CA VAL A 172 17.16 2.54 -8.19
C VAL A 172 17.09 1.54 -7.06
N LYS A 173 17.76 0.41 -7.26
CA LYS A 173 17.96 -0.57 -6.19
C LYS A 173 18.78 0.02 -5.05
N GLU A 174 18.46 -0.43 -3.84
CA GLU A 174 19.19 -0.06 -2.63
C GLU A 174 20.70 -0.32 -2.77
N GLY A 175 21.52 0.68 -2.44
CA GLY A 175 22.98 0.66 -2.60
C GLY A 175 23.51 1.22 -3.93
N PHE A 176 22.64 1.54 -4.90
CA PHE A 176 23.06 2.00 -6.24
C PHE A 176 22.88 3.50 -6.47
N LEU A 177 22.22 4.24 -5.57
CA LEU A 177 21.94 5.67 -5.77
C LEU A 177 23.20 6.52 -5.96
N GLY A 178 24.26 6.22 -5.19
CA GLY A 178 25.54 6.92 -5.34
C GLY A 178 26.14 6.78 -6.74
N ARG A 179 25.92 5.65 -7.42
CA ARG A 179 26.42 5.38 -8.78
C ARG A 179 25.66 6.19 -9.82
N LEU A 180 24.34 6.33 -9.67
CA LEU A 180 23.51 7.17 -10.54
C LEU A 180 23.83 8.67 -10.34
N ILE A 181 23.96 9.13 -9.10
CA ILE A 181 24.25 10.55 -8.79
C ILE A 181 25.67 10.92 -9.24
N GLY A 182 26.65 10.07 -8.96
CA GLY A 182 28.06 10.33 -9.20
C GLY A 182 28.65 11.37 -8.23
N LYS A 183 29.96 11.60 -8.31
CA LYS A 183 30.65 12.60 -7.47
C LYS A 183 30.06 13.99 -7.70
N GLU A 184 29.62 14.65 -6.62
CA GLU A 184 29.02 16.01 -6.66
C GLU A 184 27.80 16.13 -7.58
N GLY A 185 27.09 15.03 -7.88
CA GLY A 185 25.93 15.06 -8.78
C GLY A 185 26.27 15.18 -10.27
N LYS A 186 27.54 15.00 -10.66
CA LYS A 186 27.98 15.16 -12.06
C LYS A 186 27.25 14.22 -13.02
N ARG A 187 27.01 12.96 -12.65
CA ARG A 187 26.36 11.99 -13.54
C ARG A 187 24.89 12.33 -13.72
N ILE A 188 24.15 12.54 -12.62
CA ILE A 188 22.74 12.92 -12.71
C ILE A 188 22.56 14.24 -13.46
N GLY A 189 23.45 15.22 -13.28
CA GLY A 189 23.40 16.49 -14.02
C GLY A 189 23.63 16.34 -15.53
N LEU A 190 24.49 15.41 -15.97
CA LEU A 190 24.63 15.09 -17.41
C LEU A 190 23.37 14.43 -17.96
N ILE A 191 22.78 13.51 -17.21
CA ILE A 191 21.52 12.85 -17.57
C ILE A 191 20.40 13.88 -17.68
N GLU A 192 20.25 14.79 -16.71
CA GLU A 192 19.28 15.88 -16.73
C GLU A 192 19.44 16.77 -17.97
N LYS A 193 20.69 17.16 -18.28
CA LYS A 193 21.01 18.01 -19.43
C LYS A 193 20.63 17.37 -20.76
N GLU A 194 20.95 16.10 -20.95
CA GLU A 194 20.66 15.37 -22.20
C GLU A 194 19.18 14.99 -22.31
N ALA A 195 18.55 14.61 -21.20
CA ALA A 195 17.14 14.31 -21.17
C ALA A 195 16.29 15.57 -21.42
N GLY A 196 16.78 16.74 -21.00
CA GLY A 196 16.03 18.00 -20.99
C GLY A 196 14.96 18.03 -19.90
N MET A 197 15.23 17.35 -18.78
CA MET A 197 14.28 17.13 -17.69
C MET A 197 14.97 17.29 -16.34
N SER A 198 14.28 17.89 -15.36
CA SER A 198 14.73 17.83 -13.96
C SER A 198 14.42 16.46 -13.39
N LEU A 199 15.43 15.81 -12.84
CA LEU A 199 15.35 14.45 -12.32
C LEU A 199 15.49 14.44 -10.80
N ARG A 200 14.84 13.49 -10.17
CA ARG A 200 15.15 13.11 -8.79
C ARG A 200 15.34 11.62 -8.71
N ALA A 201 16.31 11.18 -7.93
CA ALA A 201 16.61 9.78 -7.76
C ALA A 201 16.41 9.34 -6.31
N ILE A 202 15.89 8.13 -6.11
CA ILE A 202 15.74 7.50 -4.80
C ILE A 202 16.15 6.03 -4.84
N GLU A 203 16.60 5.52 -3.70
CA GLU A 203 16.68 4.08 -3.46
C GLU A 203 15.33 3.54 -3.05
N PHE A 204 14.95 2.42 -3.65
CA PHE A 204 13.74 1.73 -3.23
C PHE A 204 13.92 1.04 -1.88
N THR A 205 13.02 1.36 -0.96
CA THR A 205 12.86 0.71 0.36
C THR A 205 11.36 0.69 0.69
N LEU A 206 10.95 -0.09 1.69
CA LEU A 206 9.56 -0.05 2.20
C LEU A 206 9.20 1.26 2.94
N ASN A 207 10.16 2.17 3.14
CA ASN A 207 9.88 3.50 3.67
C ASN A 207 9.37 4.43 2.56
N PHE A 208 8.05 4.42 2.36
CA PHE A 208 7.36 5.26 1.38
C PHE A 208 7.49 6.77 1.67
N GLY A 209 7.93 7.18 2.87
CA GLY A 209 8.22 8.58 3.20
C GLY A 209 9.30 9.19 2.29
N ARG A 210 10.26 8.38 1.83
CA ARG A 210 11.30 8.78 0.88
C ARG A 210 10.73 9.17 -0.48
N ILE A 211 9.69 8.46 -0.94
CA ILE A 211 8.99 8.80 -2.20
C ILE A 211 8.26 10.13 -2.03
N ILE A 212 7.54 10.33 -0.92
CA ILE A 212 6.87 11.62 -0.66
C ILE A 212 7.88 12.75 -0.60
N ARG A 213 9.00 12.58 0.10
CA ARG A 213 10.06 13.59 0.17
C ARG A 213 10.63 13.95 -1.21
N ALA A 214 10.77 12.97 -2.08
CA ALA A 214 11.26 13.21 -3.43
C ALA A 214 10.23 13.95 -4.29
N LEU A 215 8.95 13.63 -4.15
CA LEU A 215 7.88 14.13 -5.00
C LEU A 215 7.21 15.41 -4.50
N HIS A 216 7.25 15.69 -3.20
CA HIS A 216 6.55 16.84 -2.64
C HIS A 216 7.34 18.14 -2.87
N PRO A 217 6.67 19.27 -3.17
CA PRO A 217 7.33 20.58 -3.37
C PRO A 217 8.14 21.05 -2.16
N TYR A 218 7.77 20.57 -0.97
CA TYR A 218 8.46 20.83 0.28
C TYR A 218 9.08 19.54 0.82
N PRO A 219 10.39 19.27 0.58
CA PRO A 219 11.02 18.02 0.99
C PRO A 219 10.99 17.74 2.50
N TRP A 220 10.97 18.78 3.33
CA TRP A 220 10.91 18.64 4.79
C TRP A 220 9.51 18.21 5.30
N ILE A 221 8.50 18.09 4.42
CA ILE A 221 7.16 17.63 4.80
C ILE A 221 7.17 16.22 5.41
N GLU A 222 8.16 15.40 5.04
CA GLU A 222 8.35 14.05 5.60
C GLU A 222 8.38 14.08 7.15
N LYS A 223 8.91 15.14 7.75
CA LYS A 223 8.99 15.32 9.22
C LYS A 223 7.62 15.50 9.89
N HIS A 224 6.59 15.86 9.12
CA HIS A 224 5.23 16.07 9.61
C HIS A 224 4.35 14.82 9.45
N ILE A 225 4.89 13.76 8.84
CA ILE A 225 4.21 12.48 8.70
C ILE A 225 4.41 11.68 9.99
N ASN A 226 3.31 11.41 10.70
CA ASN A 226 3.34 10.60 11.91
C ASN A 226 3.50 9.11 11.58
N LYS A 227 2.83 8.63 10.53
CA LYS A 227 2.91 7.23 10.06
C LYS A 227 2.66 7.18 8.56
N ILE A 228 3.34 6.28 7.86
CA ILE A 228 3.02 5.90 6.49
C ILE A 228 3.02 4.37 6.38
N ASP A 229 1.98 3.81 5.79
CA ASP A 229 1.77 2.36 5.75
C ASP A 229 0.87 2.01 4.56
N VAL A 230 0.86 0.76 4.10
CA VAL A 230 -0.12 0.29 3.10
C VAL A 230 -1.23 -0.44 3.84
N VAL A 231 -2.42 0.13 3.86
CA VAL A 231 -3.57 -0.39 4.61
C VAL A 231 -4.76 -0.50 3.67
N GLY A 232 -5.35 -1.69 3.56
CA GLY A 232 -6.48 -1.94 2.65
C GLY A 232 -6.14 -1.59 1.20
N GLY A 233 -4.90 -1.84 0.76
CA GLY A 233 -4.47 -1.54 -0.61
C GLY A 233 -4.31 -0.07 -0.98
N LEU A 234 -4.24 0.81 0.02
CA LEU A 234 -3.90 2.22 -0.16
C LEU A 234 -2.67 2.56 0.67
N VAL A 235 -1.78 3.38 0.12
CA VAL A 235 -0.75 4.04 0.91
C VAL A 235 -1.46 5.06 1.79
N THR A 236 -1.49 4.81 3.09
CA THR A 236 -2.14 5.64 4.09
C THR A 236 -1.10 6.48 4.82
N VAL A 237 -1.23 7.80 4.71
CA VAL A 237 -0.38 8.79 5.37
C VAL A 237 -1.15 9.39 6.53
N ARG A 238 -0.65 9.20 7.75
CA ARG A 238 -1.20 9.81 8.97
C ARG A 238 -0.41 11.06 9.31
N ILE A 239 -1.10 12.19 9.38
CA ILE A 239 -0.52 13.51 9.70
C ILE A 239 -1.37 14.24 10.75
N ASP A 240 -0.76 15.17 11.47
CA ASP A 240 -1.49 16.05 12.38
C ASP A 240 -2.45 16.97 11.59
N TYR A 241 -3.62 17.25 12.15
CA TYR A 241 -4.62 18.15 11.52
C TYR A 241 -4.04 19.52 11.12
N LYS A 242 -3.13 20.06 11.94
CA LYS A 242 -2.47 21.36 11.71
C LYS A 242 -1.58 21.35 10.45
N ASP A 243 -1.05 20.18 10.09
CA ASP A 243 -0.10 20.02 8.98
C ASP A 243 -0.81 19.56 7.69
N TYR A 244 -2.08 19.18 7.78
CA TYR A 244 -2.89 18.72 6.64
C TYR A 244 -2.89 19.70 5.48
N GLN A 245 -3.20 20.97 5.71
CA GLN A 245 -3.28 21.95 4.63
C GLN A 245 -1.93 22.14 3.93
N ARG A 246 -0.84 22.03 4.68
CA ARG A 246 0.53 22.17 4.18
C ARG A 246 0.96 20.97 3.36
N PHE A 247 0.53 19.77 3.74
CA PHE A 247 0.75 18.53 3.01
C PHE A 247 -0.11 18.45 1.75
N ALA A 248 -1.39 18.78 1.85
CA ALA A 248 -2.33 18.64 0.75
C ALA A 248 -2.16 19.73 -0.33
N GLY A 249 -1.68 20.91 0.07
CA GLY A 249 -1.56 22.07 -0.79
C GLY A 249 -2.89 22.76 -1.05
N LYS A 250 -2.83 23.92 -1.71
CA LYS A 250 -4.02 24.66 -2.14
C LYS A 250 -4.83 23.77 -3.11
N ASP A 251 -6.15 23.74 -2.92
CA ASP A 251 -7.09 22.94 -3.75
C ASP A 251 -6.71 21.45 -3.85
N LEU A 252 -6.02 20.93 -2.82
CA LEU A 252 -5.50 19.57 -2.76
C LEU A 252 -4.52 19.21 -3.89
N LYS A 253 -3.92 20.20 -4.56
CA LYS A 253 -3.05 19.99 -5.72
C LYS A 253 -1.90 19.02 -5.41
N TYR A 254 -1.22 19.17 -4.27
CA TYR A 254 -0.09 18.30 -3.92
C TYR A 254 -0.55 16.88 -3.56
N LEU A 255 -1.68 16.75 -2.87
CA LEU A 255 -2.27 15.44 -2.59
C LEU A 255 -2.66 14.71 -3.88
N ARG A 256 -3.29 15.41 -4.83
CA ARG A 256 -3.65 14.85 -6.14
C ARG A 256 -2.40 14.42 -6.91
N PHE A 257 -1.37 15.26 -6.94
CA PHE A 257 -0.09 14.94 -7.58
C PHE A 257 0.55 13.68 -7.00
N LEU A 258 0.63 13.60 -5.67
CA LEU A 258 1.18 12.42 -5.01
C LEU A 258 0.32 11.18 -5.28
N ASN A 259 -1.02 11.28 -5.21
CA ASN A 259 -1.91 10.16 -5.51
C ASN A 259 -1.68 9.61 -6.93
N GLU A 260 -1.62 10.48 -7.94
CA GLU A 260 -1.35 10.05 -9.33
C GLU A 260 0.05 9.42 -9.46
N ALA A 261 1.06 10.00 -8.80
CA ALA A 261 2.41 9.45 -8.82
C ALA A 261 2.49 8.07 -8.16
N PHE A 262 1.83 7.87 -7.01
CA PHE A 262 1.77 6.57 -6.33
C PHE A 262 1.00 5.52 -7.14
N ARG A 263 -0.11 5.92 -7.79
CA ARG A 263 -0.87 5.03 -8.69
C ARG A 263 -0.03 4.62 -9.88
N ALA A 264 0.64 5.56 -10.52
CA ALA A 264 1.52 5.28 -11.65
C ALA A 264 2.70 4.40 -11.23
N LEU A 265 3.34 4.68 -10.09
CA LEU A 265 4.55 3.97 -9.66
C LEU A 265 4.27 2.56 -9.13
N LEU A 266 3.27 2.40 -8.26
CA LEU A 266 3.06 1.20 -7.46
C LEU A 266 1.70 0.52 -7.73
N GLY A 267 0.82 1.13 -8.53
CA GLY A 267 -0.57 0.69 -8.67
C GLY A 267 -1.45 1.01 -7.44
N LEU A 268 -0.91 1.72 -6.44
CA LEU A 268 -1.60 2.00 -5.19
C LEU A 268 -2.04 3.45 -5.09
N GLY A 269 -3.27 3.67 -4.62
CA GLY A 269 -3.76 5.02 -4.30
C GLY A 269 -3.14 5.57 -3.01
N LEU A 270 -3.22 6.89 -2.83
CA LEU A 270 -2.78 7.58 -1.62
C LEU A 270 -4.01 8.08 -0.83
N LYS A 271 -4.06 7.75 0.45
CA LYS A 271 -5.07 8.24 1.40
C LYS A 271 -4.37 9.04 2.51
N VAL A 272 -4.94 10.17 2.89
CA VAL A 272 -4.46 10.94 4.05
C VAL A 272 -5.47 10.84 5.18
N GLU A 273 -4.99 10.44 6.35
CA GLU A 273 -5.75 10.41 7.58
C GLU A 273 -5.20 11.48 8.53
N TYR A 274 -6.09 12.23 9.16
CA TYR A 274 -5.72 13.18 10.19
C TYR A 274 -6.65 13.05 11.38
N LYS A 275 -6.08 13.07 12.58
CA LYS A 275 -6.86 13.16 13.81
C LYS A 275 -7.05 14.63 14.14
N ARG A 276 -8.31 15.08 14.16
CA ARG A 276 -8.63 16.32 14.88
C ARG A 276 -8.34 16.03 16.35
N ALA A 277 -7.43 16.78 16.97
CA ALA A 277 -7.31 16.75 18.41
C ALA A 277 -8.72 17.04 18.97
N GLU A 278 -9.32 16.07 19.67
CA GLU A 278 -10.50 16.35 20.46
C GLU A 278 -10.11 17.53 21.35
N LYS A 279 -10.81 18.67 21.20
CA LYS A 279 -10.63 19.79 22.11
C LYS A 279 -10.96 19.26 23.50
N THR A 280 -9.93 18.87 24.26
CA THR A 280 -10.06 18.56 25.68
C THR A 280 -10.87 19.70 26.28
N LYS A 281 -12.08 19.40 26.77
CA LYS A 281 -12.90 20.32 27.56
C LYS A 281 -12.17 20.60 28.89
N ARG A 282 -11.06 21.32 28.84
CA ARG A 282 -10.29 21.80 29.99
C ARG A 282 -10.25 23.32 29.94
N LYS A 283 -11.32 23.93 30.44
CA LYS A 283 -11.37 25.18 31.22
C LYS A 283 -12.83 25.68 31.31
N ARG A 284 -13.64 25.00 32.13
CA ARG A 284 -14.77 25.59 32.86
C ARG A 284 -14.69 25.13 34.32
N LYS A 285 -13.58 25.49 34.96
CA LYS A 285 -13.40 25.51 36.42
C LYS A 285 -12.32 26.55 36.71
N ARG A 286 -12.69 27.81 36.55
CA ARG A 286 -12.13 28.99 37.21
C ARG A 286 -12.85 30.21 36.64
N GLN A 287 -13.36 31.05 37.55
CA GLN A 287 -14.34 32.14 37.39
C GLN A 287 -15.78 31.60 37.36
N LYS A 288 -16.64 31.91 38.32
CA LYS A 288 -16.58 32.74 39.54
C LYS A 288 -17.66 32.20 40.47
#